data_AF-A0A7S1PJ50-F1
#
_entry.id   AF-A0A7S1PJ50-F1
#
_cell.length_a   1.000
_cell.length_b   1.000
_cell.length_c   1.000
_cell.angle_alpha   90.00
_cell.angle_beta   90.00
_cell.angle_gamma   90.00
#
_symmetry.space_group_name_H-M   'P 1'
#
loop_
_entity.id
_entity.type
_entity.pdbx_description
1 polymer ?
#
loop_
_entity_poly.entity_id
_entity_poly.type
_entity_poly.pdbx_seq_one_letter_code
_entity_poly.pdbx_strand_id
1 'polypeptide(L)'
;MAAPCLGRAGSAWILLSLALAPSCAVRLGVQPAHAAVGQSKHNVTKKKPFTGSLYFMHLPKAAGDSFMSDAPKYCGRRIGGSETNYCKSRNGANGTLDRQVVAMVRDPRAHVLSMYFHCKTGHEYVMQGWHERMPDRIIDWLRPWAKAEAYDDPETLHRFCCYSPVNLQSRRFSCSHGLDEAKRNVEKAYFVGLVEHYHVSLCLLGARVNGSLRKGCNCADARDKDDEDGESGESHLNHGVQLHSAAHLPAQHLELIDNMTREDSIIYELARKRFWADVERVEKNFRVRVVCNDERRFLRTPRAMSPTHARAQARPSRVPARLPTRPRAPDAVAVSADDAPLARPPAPDADDAAESSTKLYSVGSQVRARARARPAAAATYFLQRIPARARMGQSEGLSFLELDSGGSSASLAAESNNGRGAGSKLPGCPNEGYLLHGTGAGR
;
A
#
# COMPACT_ATOMS: atom_id res chain seq x y z
N MET A 1 -0.97 5.79 69.99
CA MET A 1 0.44 5.58 69.63
C MET A 1 0.47 4.67 68.41
N ALA A 2 1.20 4.92 67.32
CA ALA A 2 2.12 6.02 66.99
C ALA A 2 1.73 6.71 65.65
N ALA A 3 2.54 7.66 65.17
CA ALA A 3 2.21 8.56 64.05
C ALA A 3 2.88 8.15 62.71
N PRO A 4 2.39 8.65 61.55
CA PRO A 4 2.99 8.41 60.24
C PRO A 4 4.18 9.36 59.94
N CYS A 5 5.18 8.87 59.20
CA CYS A 5 6.34 9.67 58.78
C CYS A 5 6.07 10.41 57.46
N LEU A 6 6.21 11.74 57.46
CA LEU A 6 6.17 12.59 56.26
C LEU A 6 7.60 12.83 55.72
N GLY A 7 7.88 12.31 54.52
CA GLY A 7 9.13 12.60 53.80
C GLY A 7 9.10 14.00 53.17
N ARG A 8 9.99 14.90 53.61
CA ARG A 8 10.17 16.22 53.00
C ARG A 8 10.97 16.12 51.70
N ALA A 9 10.46 16.68 50.61
CA ALA A 9 11.26 16.96 49.42
C ALA A 9 12.03 18.29 49.61
N GLY A 10 13.35 18.28 49.38
CA GLY A 10 14.20 19.47 49.45
C GLY A 10 14.43 20.09 48.07
N SER A 11 13.94 21.31 47.85
CA SER A 11 14.15 22.03 46.59
C SER A 11 15.51 22.73 46.55
N ALA A 12 16.47 22.13 45.85
CA ALA A 12 17.78 22.74 45.60
C ALA A 12 17.69 23.82 44.51
N TRP A 13 17.80 25.09 44.90
CA TRP A 13 17.87 26.22 43.97
C TRP A 13 19.29 26.37 43.41
N ILE A 14 19.48 26.03 42.14
CA ILE A 14 20.73 26.30 41.41
C ILE A 14 20.67 27.73 40.84
N LEU A 15 21.42 28.65 41.43
CA LEU A 15 21.63 29.99 40.90
C LEU A 15 22.60 29.93 39.72
N LEU A 16 22.08 30.05 38.50
CA LEU A 16 22.88 30.11 37.27
C LEU A 16 23.24 31.57 36.97
N SER A 17 24.48 31.97 37.28
CA SER A 17 24.97 33.32 37.01
C SER A 17 25.06 33.63 35.52
N LEU A 18 24.24 34.56 35.02
CA LEU A 18 24.41 35.12 33.67
C LEU A 18 25.63 36.05 33.64
N ALA A 19 26.69 35.63 32.95
CA ALA A 19 27.78 36.52 32.56
C ALA A 19 27.36 37.35 31.33
N LEU A 20 27.21 38.67 31.50
CA LEU A 20 26.94 39.60 30.41
C LEU A 20 28.21 39.83 29.58
N ALA A 21 28.23 39.36 28.34
CA ALA A 21 29.28 39.70 27.37
C ALA A 21 29.02 41.08 26.75
N PRO A 22 30.07 41.89 26.48
CA PRO A 22 29.92 43.25 25.97
C PRO A 22 29.43 43.29 24.51
N SER A 23 28.63 44.30 24.19
CA SER A 23 27.99 44.45 22.88
C SER A 23 28.96 44.94 21.78
N CYS A 24 29.47 44.02 20.96
CA CYS A 24 30.15 44.38 19.71
C CYS A 24 29.16 44.95 18.69
N ALA A 25 29.17 46.28 18.53
CA ALA A 25 28.32 47.01 17.59
C ALA A 25 28.79 46.80 16.12
N VAL A 26 28.32 45.72 15.49
CA VAL A 26 28.58 45.45 14.06
C VAL A 26 27.80 46.44 13.19
N ARG A 27 28.51 47.35 12.53
CA ARG A 27 27.94 48.22 11.48
C ARG A 27 27.53 47.36 10.28
N LEU A 28 26.22 47.13 10.12
CA LEU A 28 25.65 46.55 8.90
C LEU A 28 25.65 47.59 7.76
N GLY A 29 26.76 47.64 7.01
CA GLY A 29 26.84 48.40 5.77
C GLY A 29 25.99 47.75 4.67
N VAL A 30 24.74 48.19 4.51
CA VAL A 30 23.85 47.72 3.45
C VAL A 30 24.30 48.29 2.10
N GLN A 31 25.09 47.51 1.35
CA GLN A 31 25.35 47.79 -0.06
C GLN A 31 24.25 47.15 -0.93
N PRO A 32 23.67 47.88 -1.90
CA PRO A 32 22.68 47.33 -2.83
C PRO A 32 23.35 46.44 -3.87
N ALA A 33 23.54 45.16 -3.52
CA ALA A 33 24.18 44.16 -4.37
C ALA A 33 23.28 43.75 -5.56
N HIS A 34 23.22 44.59 -6.59
CA HIS A 34 22.77 44.22 -7.94
C HIS A 34 23.80 43.29 -8.61
N ALA A 35 24.08 42.16 -7.98
CA ALA A 35 24.95 41.12 -8.51
C ALA A 35 24.24 40.46 -9.70
N ALA A 36 24.71 40.76 -10.91
CA ALA A 36 24.26 40.08 -12.12
C ALA A 36 24.44 38.57 -11.93
N VAL A 37 23.34 37.81 -12.02
CA VAL A 37 23.35 36.35 -11.87
C VAL A 37 23.95 35.73 -13.13
N GLY A 38 25.28 35.79 -13.22
CA GLY A 38 26.05 35.13 -14.26
C GLY A 38 25.71 33.64 -14.24
N GLN A 39 25.11 33.16 -15.33
CA GLN A 39 24.71 31.77 -15.48
C GLN A 39 25.97 30.88 -15.53
N SER A 40 26.47 30.50 -14.36
CA SER A 40 27.61 29.60 -14.22
C SER A 40 27.30 28.30 -14.96
N LYS A 41 27.99 28.09 -16.08
CA LYS A 41 27.88 26.90 -16.94
C LYS A 41 28.50 25.69 -16.24
N HIS A 42 27.89 25.26 -15.14
CA HIS A 42 28.25 23.99 -14.52
C HIS A 42 27.96 22.87 -15.51
N ASN A 43 29.02 22.20 -15.95
CA ASN A 43 28.92 20.97 -16.72
C ASN A 43 28.27 19.90 -15.84
N VAL A 44 26.94 19.83 -15.87
CA VAL A 44 26.17 18.69 -15.39
C VAL A 44 26.63 17.49 -16.22
N THR A 45 27.47 16.65 -15.61
CA THR A 45 28.02 15.48 -16.28
C THR A 45 26.87 14.54 -16.63
N LYS A 46 26.52 14.50 -17.93
CA LYS A 46 25.43 13.69 -18.46
C LYS A 46 25.68 12.22 -18.12
N LYS A 47 25.03 11.73 -17.07
CA LYS A 47 25.04 10.30 -16.74
C LYS A 47 24.44 9.54 -17.92
N LYS A 48 25.08 8.44 -18.31
CA LYS A 48 24.51 7.55 -19.32
C LYS A 48 23.13 7.07 -18.83
N PRO A 49 22.07 7.10 -19.66
CA PRO A 49 20.75 6.59 -19.28
C PRO A 49 20.82 5.13 -18.83
N PHE A 50 19.91 4.75 -17.92
CA PHE A 50 19.85 3.38 -17.43
C PHE A 50 19.30 2.43 -18.52
N THR A 51 20.10 1.43 -18.90
CA THR A 51 19.82 0.50 -20.02
C THR A 51 19.15 -0.81 -19.61
N GLY A 52 19.42 -1.34 -18.41
CA GLY A 52 18.87 -2.62 -17.92
C GLY A 52 17.35 -2.63 -17.79
N SER A 53 16.76 -3.75 -17.36
CA SER A 53 15.30 -3.88 -17.29
C SER A 53 14.70 -3.36 -15.98
N LEU A 54 13.55 -2.67 -16.05
CA LEU A 54 12.78 -2.23 -14.89
C LEU A 54 11.64 -3.21 -14.62
N TYR A 55 11.43 -3.57 -13.34
CA TYR A 55 10.33 -4.46 -12.94
C TYR A 55 9.53 -3.89 -11.77
N PHE A 56 8.25 -3.63 -11.97
CA PHE A 56 7.35 -3.15 -10.92
C PHE A 56 6.83 -4.30 -10.05
N MET A 57 7.31 -4.34 -8.81
CA MET A 57 6.73 -5.19 -7.77
C MET A 57 5.44 -4.51 -7.29
N HIS A 58 4.30 -4.91 -7.85
CA HIS A 58 3.01 -4.31 -7.52
C HIS A 58 2.62 -4.72 -6.09
N LEU A 59 2.50 -3.73 -5.20
CA LEU A 59 1.82 -3.88 -3.92
C LEU A 59 0.33 -3.58 -4.14
N PRO A 60 -0.59 -4.54 -3.90
CA PRO A 60 -2.02 -4.35 -4.17
C PRO A 60 -2.54 -3.07 -3.51
N LYS A 61 -3.24 -2.24 -4.29
CA LYS A 61 -3.82 -0.94 -3.88
C LYS A 61 -2.80 0.15 -3.45
N ALA A 62 -1.52 0.00 -3.83
CA ALA A 62 -0.52 1.07 -3.78
C ALA A 62 -0.37 1.80 -5.13
N ALA A 63 -1.50 2.24 -5.72
CA ALA A 63 -1.58 2.96 -7.00
C ALA A 63 -0.92 2.25 -8.21
N GLY A 64 -0.96 0.92 -8.26
CA GLY A 64 -0.24 0.14 -9.27
C GLY A 64 -0.69 0.34 -10.72
N ASP A 65 -1.99 0.33 -10.98
CA ASP A 65 -2.52 0.46 -12.34
C ASP A 65 -2.23 1.86 -12.91
N SER A 66 -2.41 2.89 -12.08
CA SER A 66 -1.94 4.25 -12.36
C SER A 66 -0.44 4.27 -12.65
N PHE A 67 0.38 3.67 -11.79
CA PHE A 67 1.84 3.68 -11.94
C PHE A 67 2.30 2.99 -13.23
N MET A 68 1.67 1.88 -13.63
CA MET A 68 1.97 1.19 -14.89
C MET A 68 1.56 2.00 -16.12
N SER A 69 0.48 2.79 -16.03
CA SER A 69 0.04 3.75 -17.04
C SER A 69 0.95 4.99 -17.13
N ASP A 70 1.35 5.56 -16.00
CA ASP A 70 2.02 6.86 -15.93
C ASP A 70 3.55 6.77 -15.99
N ALA A 71 4.18 5.80 -15.33
CA ALA A 71 5.63 5.71 -15.26
C ALA A 71 6.33 5.68 -16.64
N PRO A 72 5.80 4.98 -17.68
CA PRO A 72 6.35 5.06 -19.03
C PRO A 72 6.36 6.48 -19.63
N LYS A 73 5.40 7.34 -19.26
CA LYS A 73 5.35 8.77 -19.67
C LYS A 73 6.50 9.60 -19.07
N TYR A 74 7.09 9.11 -17.97
CA TYR A 74 8.17 9.77 -17.22
C TYR A 74 9.56 9.18 -17.50
N CYS A 75 9.68 7.86 -17.63
CA CYS A 75 10.95 7.17 -17.87
C CYS A 75 11.20 6.80 -19.35
N GLY A 76 10.25 7.09 -20.26
CA GLY A 76 10.37 6.81 -21.69
C GLY A 76 10.48 5.32 -22.06
N ARG A 77 10.18 4.41 -21.13
CA ARG A 77 10.39 2.96 -21.27
C ARG A 77 9.19 2.19 -20.69
N ARG A 78 8.83 1.07 -21.31
CA ARG A 78 7.85 0.14 -20.72
C ARG A 78 8.42 -0.48 -19.45
N ILE A 79 7.60 -0.58 -18.40
CA ILE A 79 7.91 -1.28 -17.15
C ILE A 79 7.00 -2.51 -17.09
N GLY A 80 7.57 -3.71 -17.00
CA GLY A 80 6.79 -4.92 -16.72
C GLY A 80 6.55 -5.04 -15.22
N GLY A 81 5.45 -5.65 -14.78
CA GLY A 81 5.16 -5.81 -13.35
C GLY A 81 4.26 -6.99 -13.03
N SER A 82 4.13 -7.30 -11.74
CA SER A 82 3.13 -8.23 -11.21
C SER A 82 2.99 -8.11 -9.69
N GLU A 83 1.88 -8.62 -9.16
CA GLU A 83 1.72 -8.86 -7.72
C GLU A 83 2.51 -10.11 -7.27
N THR A 84 3.84 -9.99 -7.25
CA THR A 84 4.76 -11.01 -6.71
C THR A 84 5.44 -10.51 -5.44
N ASN A 85 6.56 -11.12 -5.05
CA ASN A 85 7.44 -10.61 -3.99
C ASN A 85 8.79 -10.20 -4.58
N TYR A 86 9.66 -9.61 -3.74
CA TYR A 86 10.92 -9.03 -4.19
C TYR A 86 11.86 -10.02 -4.91
N CYS A 87 12.01 -11.24 -4.42
CA CYS A 87 12.89 -12.23 -5.07
C CYS A 87 12.33 -12.72 -6.41
N LYS A 88 11.01 -13.00 -6.51
CA LYS A 88 10.37 -13.33 -7.80
C LYS A 88 10.49 -12.18 -8.80
N SER A 89 10.35 -10.93 -8.33
CA SER A 89 10.54 -9.71 -9.13
C SER A 89 11.97 -9.57 -9.67
N ARG A 90 12.97 -9.82 -8.82
CA ARG A 90 14.40 -9.68 -9.13
C ARG A 90 14.95 -10.77 -10.04
N ASN A 91 14.59 -12.03 -9.79
CA ASN A 91 15.24 -13.17 -10.45
C ASN A 91 14.72 -13.43 -11.87
N GLY A 92 13.56 -12.87 -12.23
CA GLY A 92 12.93 -13.12 -13.51
C GLY A 92 12.43 -14.55 -13.68
N ALA A 93 11.94 -14.89 -14.88
CA ALA A 93 11.52 -16.25 -15.20
C ALA A 93 12.72 -17.18 -15.49
N ASN A 94 13.76 -16.66 -16.13
CA ASN A 94 14.90 -17.44 -16.64
C ASN A 94 16.14 -17.33 -15.73
N GLY A 95 15.98 -16.91 -14.47
CA GLY A 95 17.09 -16.69 -13.53
C GLY A 95 18.00 -15.49 -13.85
N THR A 96 17.70 -14.72 -14.90
CA THR A 96 18.52 -13.58 -15.35
C THR A 96 18.34 -12.36 -14.44
N LEU A 97 19.31 -12.18 -13.53
CA LEU A 97 19.28 -11.24 -12.39
C LEU A 97 19.25 -9.73 -12.73
N ASP A 98 19.13 -9.30 -13.99
CA ASP A 98 19.14 -7.88 -14.41
C ASP A 98 17.75 -7.21 -14.43
N ARG A 99 16.90 -7.55 -13.45
CA ARG A 99 15.66 -6.82 -13.17
C ARG A 99 15.85 -5.87 -12.00
N GLN A 100 15.90 -4.59 -12.32
CA GLN A 100 15.90 -3.51 -11.34
C GLN A 100 14.49 -3.31 -10.80
N VAL A 101 14.26 -3.79 -9.57
CA VAL A 101 12.94 -3.77 -8.93
C VAL A 101 12.57 -2.34 -8.54
N VAL A 102 11.40 -1.89 -8.99
CA VAL A 102 10.76 -0.64 -8.57
C VAL A 102 9.46 -0.94 -7.83
N ALA A 103 9.10 -0.12 -6.85
CA ALA A 103 7.90 -0.30 -6.05
C ALA A 103 7.28 1.04 -5.66
N MET A 104 5.99 1.00 -5.31
CA MET A 104 5.24 2.09 -4.67
C MET A 104 4.74 1.56 -3.32
N VAL A 105 4.97 2.30 -2.25
CA VAL A 105 4.45 2.00 -0.90
C VAL A 105 3.43 3.05 -0.46
N ARG A 106 2.63 2.71 0.55
CA ARG A 106 1.53 3.56 1.05
C ARG A 106 1.49 3.55 2.57
N ASP A 107 0.98 4.62 3.18
CA ASP A 107 0.67 4.70 4.60
C ASP A 107 -0.15 3.47 5.01
N PRO A 108 0.28 2.65 6.00
CA PRO A 108 -0.37 1.37 6.27
C PRO A 108 -1.86 1.48 6.66
N ARG A 109 -2.27 2.58 7.30
CA ARG A 109 -3.68 2.81 7.64
C ARG A 109 -4.50 3.15 6.41
N ALA A 110 -3.99 4.01 5.53
CA ALA A 110 -4.61 4.31 4.25
C ALA A 110 -4.63 3.09 3.31
N HIS A 111 -3.61 2.24 3.38
CA HIS A 111 -3.48 1.01 2.60
C HIS A 111 -4.53 -0.03 3.00
N VAL A 112 -4.65 -0.35 4.29
CA VAL A 112 -5.67 -1.30 4.81
C VAL A 112 -7.09 -0.80 4.54
N LEU A 113 -7.34 0.49 4.69
CA LEU A 113 -8.64 1.10 4.36
C LEU A 113 -8.97 0.95 2.86
N SER A 114 -7.98 1.12 1.98
CA SER A 114 -8.14 0.96 0.54
C SER A 114 -8.29 -0.49 0.09
N MET A 115 -7.79 -1.46 0.85
CA MET A 115 -8.05 -2.89 0.63
C MET A 115 -9.51 -3.22 0.94
N TYR A 116 -10.00 -2.83 2.12
CA TYR A 116 -11.40 -2.99 2.52
C TYR A 116 -12.37 -2.40 1.48
N PHE A 117 -12.20 -1.12 1.13
CA PHE A 117 -13.11 -0.47 0.19
C PHE A 117 -13.00 -1.00 -1.24
N HIS A 118 -11.84 -1.53 -1.66
CA HIS A 118 -11.75 -2.19 -2.96
C HIS A 118 -12.58 -3.48 -3.00
N CYS A 119 -12.46 -4.35 -1.99
CA CYS A 119 -13.25 -5.58 -1.94
C CYS A 119 -14.75 -5.32 -1.69
N LYS A 120 -15.12 -4.24 -0.99
CA LYS A 120 -16.53 -3.91 -0.69
C LYS A 120 -17.24 -3.04 -1.74
N THR A 121 -16.52 -2.21 -2.49
CA THR A 121 -17.11 -1.22 -3.43
C THR A 121 -16.44 -1.15 -4.81
N GLY A 122 -15.34 -1.87 -5.04
CA GLY A 122 -14.68 -1.90 -6.35
C GLY A 122 -15.50 -2.65 -7.39
N HIS A 123 -15.61 -2.08 -8.59
CA HIS A 123 -16.49 -2.57 -9.66
C HIS A 123 -16.37 -4.07 -9.95
N GLU A 124 -15.16 -4.62 -9.99
CA GLU A 124 -14.91 -6.06 -10.23
C GLU A 124 -15.54 -6.95 -9.14
N TYR A 125 -15.29 -6.66 -7.86
CA TYR A 125 -15.84 -7.38 -6.72
C TYR A 125 -17.37 -7.25 -6.59
N VAL A 126 -17.95 -6.16 -7.11
CA VAL A 126 -19.40 -5.99 -7.24
C VAL A 126 -19.95 -6.90 -8.33
N MET A 127 -19.38 -6.83 -9.55
CA MET A 127 -19.79 -7.65 -10.70
C MET A 127 -19.59 -9.17 -10.49
N GLN A 128 -18.72 -9.55 -9.55
CA GLN A 128 -18.42 -10.95 -9.20
C GLN A 128 -19.10 -11.42 -7.91
N GLY A 129 -19.96 -10.59 -7.28
CA GLY A 129 -20.70 -10.92 -6.06
C GLY A 129 -19.87 -10.98 -4.78
N TRP A 130 -18.54 -11.00 -4.85
CA TRP A 130 -17.67 -11.13 -3.67
C TRP A 130 -17.80 -9.99 -2.64
N HIS A 131 -18.27 -8.81 -3.06
CA HIS A 131 -18.63 -7.71 -2.17
C HIS A 131 -19.72 -8.07 -1.12
N GLU A 132 -20.49 -9.14 -1.33
CA GLU A 132 -21.46 -9.70 -0.37
C GLU A 132 -20.78 -10.44 0.79
N ARG A 133 -19.60 -11.02 0.56
CA ARG A 133 -18.78 -11.64 1.64
C ARG A 133 -18.13 -10.59 2.55
N MET A 134 -17.97 -9.36 2.06
CA MET A 134 -17.38 -8.26 2.81
C MET A 134 -18.44 -7.61 3.72
N PRO A 135 -18.24 -7.56 5.05
CA PRO A 135 -19.23 -6.99 5.97
C PRO A 135 -19.32 -5.47 5.77
N ASP A 136 -20.50 -4.88 5.98
CA ASP A 136 -20.75 -3.45 5.73
C ASP A 136 -19.98 -2.50 6.66
N ARG A 137 -19.41 -3.05 7.74
CA ARG A 137 -18.65 -2.32 8.76
C ARG A 137 -17.22 -2.83 8.78
N ILE A 138 -16.26 -1.95 8.49
CA ILE A 138 -14.83 -2.29 8.48
C ILE A 138 -14.34 -2.96 9.78
N ILE A 139 -14.89 -2.60 10.94
CA ILE A 139 -14.52 -3.23 12.22
C ILE A 139 -14.80 -4.75 12.24
N ASP A 140 -15.84 -5.21 11.55
CA ASP A 140 -16.22 -6.62 11.52
C ASP A 140 -15.41 -7.42 10.47
N TRP A 141 -14.69 -6.72 9.57
CA TRP A 141 -13.60 -7.27 8.75
C TRP A 141 -12.24 -7.26 9.49
N LEU A 142 -11.92 -6.18 10.22
CA LEU A 142 -10.66 -6.06 10.97
C LEU A 142 -10.57 -7.04 12.15
N ARG A 143 -11.69 -7.38 12.79
CA ARG A 143 -11.74 -8.22 14.00
C ARG A 143 -11.19 -9.65 13.83
N PRO A 144 -11.51 -10.41 12.77
CA PRO A 144 -10.87 -11.69 12.49
C PRO A 144 -9.37 -11.55 12.21
N TRP A 145 -8.97 -10.62 11.33
CA TRP A 145 -7.56 -10.39 11.02
C TRP A 145 -6.70 -10.03 12.24
N ALA A 146 -7.25 -9.27 13.20
CA ALA A 146 -6.57 -8.92 14.44
C ALA A 146 -6.45 -10.09 15.44
N LYS A 147 -7.05 -11.25 15.14
CA LYS A 147 -6.90 -12.52 15.87
C LYS A 147 -6.12 -13.57 15.08
N ALA A 148 -5.86 -13.36 13.79
CA ALA A 148 -5.18 -14.33 12.94
C ALA A 148 -3.71 -14.49 13.39
N GLU A 149 -3.32 -15.73 13.73
CA GLU A 149 -1.94 -16.04 14.13
C GLU A 149 -0.97 -16.08 12.94
N ALA A 150 -1.50 -16.22 11.72
CA ALA A 150 -0.74 -16.32 10.48
C ALA A 150 -1.14 -15.23 9.47
N TYR A 151 -0.17 -14.80 8.65
CA TYR A 151 -0.38 -13.82 7.57
C TYR A 151 -1.40 -14.24 6.52
N ASP A 152 -1.53 -15.55 6.30
CA ASP A 152 -2.41 -16.17 5.31
C ASP A 152 -3.32 -17.20 6.00
N ASP A 153 -3.98 -16.77 7.09
CA ASP A 153 -5.00 -17.57 7.76
C ASP A 153 -6.08 -18.05 6.77
N PRO A 154 -6.19 -19.35 6.47
CA PRO A 154 -7.06 -19.82 5.39
C PRO A 154 -8.55 -19.62 5.68
N GLU A 155 -8.96 -19.66 6.95
CA GLU A 155 -10.36 -19.40 7.34
C GLU A 155 -10.73 -17.95 7.01
N THR A 156 -9.94 -16.97 7.48
CA THR A 156 -10.22 -15.55 7.26
C THR A 156 -10.07 -15.14 5.78
N LEU A 157 -9.09 -15.73 5.05
CA LEU A 157 -8.99 -15.57 3.60
C LEU A 157 -10.25 -16.08 2.88
N HIS A 158 -10.68 -17.31 3.15
CA HIS A 158 -11.84 -17.92 2.49
C HIS A 158 -13.16 -17.22 2.85
N ARG A 159 -13.29 -16.79 4.11
CA ARG A 159 -14.45 -16.05 4.64
C ARG A 159 -14.72 -14.78 3.84
N PHE A 160 -13.67 -14.01 3.51
CA PHE A 160 -13.81 -12.70 2.88
C PHE A 160 -13.50 -12.70 1.37
N CYS A 161 -12.79 -13.70 0.84
CA CYS A 161 -12.29 -13.72 -0.55
C CYS A 161 -11.60 -12.41 -0.97
N CYS A 162 -10.80 -11.85 -0.06
CA CYS A 162 -10.20 -10.52 -0.14
C CYS A 162 -8.83 -10.55 0.55
N TYR A 163 -7.95 -9.60 0.19
CA TYR A 163 -6.58 -9.51 0.70
C TYR A 163 -6.48 -9.63 2.23
N SER A 164 -5.46 -10.38 2.70
CA SER A 164 -4.98 -10.23 4.07
C SER A 164 -4.28 -8.87 4.27
N PRO A 165 -4.73 -8.05 5.24
CA PRO A 165 -4.12 -6.77 5.57
C PRO A 165 -2.90 -6.89 6.50
N VAL A 166 -2.60 -8.09 7.00
CA VAL A 166 -1.59 -8.29 8.05
C VAL A 166 -0.18 -8.24 7.42
N ASN A 167 0.57 -7.19 7.76
CA ASN A 167 1.91 -6.85 7.24
C ASN A 167 2.10 -7.12 5.73
N LEU A 168 1.17 -6.65 4.88
CA LEU A 168 1.20 -6.96 3.44
C LEU A 168 2.43 -6.37 2.74
N GLN A 169 2.88 -5.17 3.12
CA GLN A 169 4.03 -4.52 2.49
C GLN A 169 5.35 -5.17 2.89
N SER A 170 5.58 -5.50 4.17
CA SER A 170 6.80 -6.21 4.61
C SER A 170 6.87 -7.61 3.99
N ARG A 171 5.75 -8.34 3.97
CA ARG A 171 5.62 -9.66 3.35
C ARG A 171 5.99 -9.65 1.86
N ARG A 172 5.62 -8.60 1.12
CA ARG A 172 5.94 -8.47 -0.31
C ARG A 172 7.40 -8.08 -0.56
N PHE A 173 8.03 -7.29 0.32
CA PHE A 173 9.47 -7.01 0.27
C PHE A 173 10.34 -8.19 0.75
N SER A 174 9.82 -9.09 1.58
CA SER A 174 10.50 -10.33 1.97
C SER A 174 10.21 -11.50 1.01
N CYS A 175 11.06 -12.51 1.09
CA CYS A 175 10.98 -13.77 0.38
C CYS A 175 10.78 -14.95 1.37
N SER A 176 11.09 -14.76 2.65
CA SER A 176 10.85 -15.71 3.76
C SER A 176 9.99 -15.15 4.90
N HIS A 177 9.24 -14.08 4.65
CA HIS A 177 8.38 -13.36 5.62
C HIS A 177 9.12 -12.73 6.82
N GLY A 178 10.43 -12.47 6.68
CA GLY A 178 11.27 -11.86 7.71
C GLY A 178 11.48 -10.35 7.52
N LEU A 179 11.07 -9.55 8.52
CA LEU A 179 11.21 -8.09 8.54
C LEU A 179 12.61 -7.56 8.16
N ASP A 180 13.69 -8.17 8.65
CA ASP A 180 15.05 -7.71 8.35
C ASP A 180 15.48 -7.99 6.91
N GLU A 181 14.88 -8.98 6.26
CA GLU A 181 15.04 -9.16 4.82
C GLU A 181 14.25 -8.10 4.04
N ALA A 182 13.00 -7.84 4.45
CA ALA A 182 12.18 -6.78 3.87
C ALA A 182 12.90 -5.42 3.92
N LYS A 183 13.50 -5.04 5.06
CA LYS A 183 14.33 -3.82 5.19
C LYS A 183 15.46 -3.78 4.16
N ARG A 184 16.27 -4.83 4.08
CA ARG A 184 17.39 -4.93 3.11
C ARG A 184 16.90 -4.87 1.66
N ASN A 185 15.70 -5.35 1.37
CA ASN A 185 15.12 -5.33 0.03
C ASN A 185 14.51 -3.96 -0.33
N VAL A 186 13.94 -3.22 0.63
CA VAL A 186 13.57 -1.79 0.47
C VAL A 186 14.81 -0.94 0.17
N GLU A 187 15.95 -1.23 0.80
CA GLU A 187 17.22 -0.55 0.52
C GLU A 187 17.80 -0.92 -0.85
N LYS A 188 17.80 -2.22 -1.19
CA LYS A 188 18.34 -2.75 -2.46
C LYS A 188 17.48 -2.47 -3.69
N ALA A 189 16.20 -2.16 -3.54
CA ALA A 189 15.31 -1.83 -4.65
C ALA A 189 15.88 -0.67 -5.49
N TYR A 190 15.72 -0.70 -6.80
CA TYR A 190 16.18 0.39 -7.66
C TYR A 190 15.43 1.68 -7.36
N PHE A 191 14.11 1.62 -7.17
CA PHE A 191 13.29 2.77 -6.77
C PHE A 191 12.18 2.35 -5.82
N VAL A 192 11.87 3.21 -4.84
CA VAL A 192 10.70 3.07 -3.96
C VAL A 192 10.05 4.46 -3.86
N GLY A 193 8.84 4.60 -4.41
CA GLY A 193 8.03 5.81 -4.33
C GLY A 193 6.94 5.71 -3.25
N LEU A 194 6.30 6.85 -2.96
CA LEU A 194 5.20 6.95 -2.00
C LEU A 194 3.92 7.31 -2.74
N VAL A 195 2.81 6.62 -2.45
CA VAL A 195 1.49 6.94 -3.02
C VAL A 195 1.02 8.34 -2.58
N GLU A 196 1.39 8.74 -1.36
CA GLU A 196 1.14 10.06 -0.78
C GLU A 196 1.84 11.20 -1.54
N HIS A 197 2.88 10.88 -2.32
CA HIS A 197 3.67 11.82 -3.12
C HIS A 197 3.83 11.25 -4.55
N TYR A 198 2.70 10.90 -5.17
CA TYR A 198 2.64 10.14 -6.42
C TYR A 198 3.34 10.85 -7.60
N HIS A 199 2.97 12.11 -7.91
CA HIS A 199 3.61 12.91 -8.97
C HIS A 199 5.13 13.04 -8.75
N VAL A 200 5.54 13.39 -7.53
CA VAL A 200 6.95 13.48 -7.12
C VAL A 200 7.65 12.15 -7.36
N SER A 201 7.04 11.02 -7.02
CA SER A 201 7.59 9.67 -7.24
C SER A 201 7.86 9.39 -8.71
N LEU A 202 6.95 9.76 -9.61
CA LEU A 202 7.13 9.63 -11.06
C LEU A 202 8.28 10.51 -11.56
N CYS A 203 8.39 11.75 -11.06
CA CYS A 203 9.50 12.66 -11.35
C CYS A 203 10.86 12.13 -10.87
N LEU A 204 10.95 11.56 -9.66
CA LEU A 204 12.18 10.94 -9.16
C LEU A 204 12.58 9.70 -9.97
N LEU A 205 11.62 8.88 -10.39
CA LEU A 205 11.86 7.72 -11.25
C LEU A 205 12.39 8.15 -12.62
N GLY A 206 11.76 9.13 -13.26
CA GLY A 206 12.22 9.70 -14.53
C GLY A 206 13.65 10.26 -14.42
N ALA A 207 13.93 11.05 -13.38
CA ALA A 207 15.25 11.57 -13.09
C ALA A 207 16.32 10.48 -12.93
N ARG A 208 15.97 9.36 -12.26
CA ARG A 208 16.88 8.25 -11.98
C ARG A 208 17.18 7.38 -13.21
N VAL A 209 16.18 7.18 -14.07
CA VAL A 209 16.29 6.34 -15.28
C VAL A 209 16.93 7.11 -16.44
N ASN A 210 16.47 8.34 -16.70
CA ASN A 210 16.86 9.13 -17.87
C ASN A 210 18.15 9.94 -17.63
N GLY A 211 18.46 10.26 -16.38
CA GLY A 211 19.47 11.28 -16.05
C GLY A 211 18.98 12.72 -16.29
N SER A 212 17.68 12.93 -16.50
CA SER A 212 17.04 14.22 -16.77
C SER A 212 15.64 14.30 -16.14
N LEU A 213 15.20 15.50 -15.76
CA LEU A 213 13.84 15.77 -15.32
C LEU A 213 12.94 16.18 -16.50
N ARG A 214 11.66 15.81 -16.43
CA ARG A 214 10.60 16.20 -17.37
C ARG A 214 10.09 17.61 -17.03
N LYS A 215 9.69 18.41 -18.04
CA LYS A 215 9.02 19.71 -17.81
C LYS A 215 7.79 19.49 -16.91
N GLY A 216 7.61 20.36 -15.91
CA GLY A 216 6.57 20.23 -14.89
C GLY A 216 7.00 19.50 -13.61
N CYS A 217 8.09 18.74 -13.62
CA CYS A 217 8.70 18.20 -12.38
C CYS A 217 9.46 19.26 -11.55
N ASN A 218 9.44 20.52 -11.97
CA ASN A 218 10.02 21.64 -11.23
C ASN A 218 8.89 22.57 -10.77
N CYS A 219 8.83 22.85 -9.47
CA CYS A 219 7.84 23.71 -8.84
C CYS A 219 7.97 25.21 -9.19
N ALA A 220 8.90 25.58 -10.08
CA ALA A 220 8.82 26.86 -10.80
C ALA A 220 7.89 26.70 -12.01
N ASP A 221 8.24 25.80 -12.96
CA ASP A 221 7.43 25.46 -14.15
C ASP A 221 5.96 25.11 -13.85
N ALA A 222 5.68 24.61 -12.64
CA ALA A 222 4.35 24.20 -12.21
C ALA A 222 3.44 25.38 -11.78
N ARG A 223 3.99 26.58 -11.56
CA ARG A 223 3.21 27.80 -11.24
C ARG A 223 2.69 28.49 -12.49
N ASP A 224 3.39 28.32 -13.61
CA ASP A 224 2.98 28.83 -14.93
C ASP A 224 1.87 27.94 -15.55
N LYS A 225 1.02 27.35 -14.69
CA LYS A 225 -0.01 26.35 -14.98
C LYS A 225 -1.27 26.49 -14.11
N ASP A 226 -1.38 27.58 -13.33
CA ASP A 226 -2.63 27.91 -12.64
C ASP A 226 -3.76 28.28 -13.65
N ASP A 227 -3.41 28.44 -14.94
CA ASP A 227 -4.32 28.77 -16.04
C ASP A 227 -4.99 27.54 -16.71
N GLU A 228 -6.31 27.49 -16.53
CA GLU A 228 -7.36 26.82 -17.32
C GLU A 228 -7.55 25.28 -17.21
N ASP A 229 -6.59 24.41 -17.57
CA ASP A 229 -6.90 22.96 -17.73
C ASP A 229 -6.64 22.05 -16.50
N GLY A 230 -5.76 22.45 -15.57
CA GLY A 230 -5.60 21.85 -14.23
C GLY A 230 -5.08 20.40 -14.09
N GLU A 231 -5.36 19.47 -15.01
CA GLU A 231 -4.91 18.07 -14.90
C GLU A 231 -3.41 17.90 -15.15
N SER A 232 -2.73 17.16 -14.27
CA SER A 232 -1.31 16.82 -14.43
C SER A 232 -1.02 15.78 -15.54
N GLY A 233 -2.07 15.20 -16.14
CA GLY A 233 -1.97 14.10 -17.11
C GLY A 233 -1.62 12.75 -16.49
N GLU A 234 -1.64 12.66 -15.15
CA GLU A 234 -1.59 11.41 -14.39
C GLU A 234 -2.95 10.71 -14.34
N SER A 235 -2.92 9.38 -14.32
CA SER A 235 -4.13 8.55 -14.39
C SER A 235 -4.71 8.26 -12.99
N HIS A 236 -5.73 9.02 -12.59
CA HIS A 236 -6.46 8.83 -11.33
C HIS A 236 -7.48 7.66 -11.39
N LEU A 237 -6.97 6.45 -11.64
CA LEU A 237 -7.76 5.22 -11.71
C LEU A 237 -8.30 4.84 -10.32
N ASN A 238 -9.56 5.18 -10.04
CA ASN A 238 -10.23 4.88 -8.76
C ASN A 238 -10.97 3.54 -8.75
N HIS A 239 -11.20 2.90 -9.91
CA HIS A 239 -11.95 1.64 -10.07
C HIS A 239 -13.36 1.64 -9.42
N GLY A 240 -13.99 2.82 -9.33
CA GLY A 240 -15.29 3.02 -8.67
C GLY A 240 -15.25 2.97 -7.13
N VAL A 241 -14.07 2.80 -6.53
CA VAL A 241 -13.91 2.64 -5.08
C VAL A 241 -14.30 3.92 -4.33
N GLN A 242 -15.14 3.78 -3.31
CA GLN A 242 -15.63 4.90 -2.49
C GLN A 242 -14.47 5.72 -1.89
N LEU A 243 -14.59 7.05 -1.90
CA LEU A 243 -13.63 7.97 -1.26
C LEU A 243 -13.54 7.68 0.24
N HIS A 244 -12.33 7.46 0.74
CA HIS A 244 -12.09 7.02 2.11
C HIS A 244 -10.86 7.70 2.73
N SER A 245 -10.90 7.93 4.04
CA SER A 245 -9.78 8.50 4.81
C SER A 245 -9.66 7.84 6.18
N ALA A 246 -8.43 7.46 6.56
CA ALA A 246 -8.14 6.90 7.88
C ALA A 246 -8.36 7.94 9.00
N ALA A 247 -8.41 9.24 8.67
CA ALA A 247 -8.73 10.30 9.64
C ALA A 247 -10.17 10.23 10.18
N HIS A 248 -11.08 9.52 9.49
CA HIS A 248 -12.47 9.36 9.91
C HIS A 248 -12.72 8.05 10.70
N LEU A 249 -11.67 7.25 10.96
CA LEU A 249 -11.79 6.01 11.72
C LEU A 249 -11.70 6.27 13.24
N PRO A 250 -12.60 5.70 14.07
CA PRO A 250 -12.44 5.66 15.51
C PRO A 250 -11.08 5.13 15.95
N ALA A 251 -10.52 5.68 17.04
CA ALA A 251 -9.19 5.31 17.54
C ALA A 251 -9.01 3.80 17.77
N GLN A 252 -10.04 3.12 18.28
CA GLN A 252 -10.08 1.67 18.44
C GLN A 252 -9.92 0.87 17.12
N HIS A 253 -10.34 1.42 15.97
CA HIS A 253 -10.13 0.76 14.67
C HIS A 253 -8.70 1.01 14.17
N LEU A 254 -8.16 2.20 14.42
CA LEU A 254 -6.78 2.54 14.11
C LEU A 254 -5.79 1.69 14.92
N GLU A 255 -6.07 1.41 16.19
CA GLU A 255 -5.24 0.54 17.03
C GLU A 255 -5.22 -0.92 16.54
N LEU A 256 -6.34 -1.45 16.02
CA LEU A 256 -6.35 -2.77 15.41
C LEU A 256 -5.48 -2.80 14.14
N ILE A 257 -5.61 -1.79 13.28
CA ILE A 257 -4.78 -1.66 12.07
C ILE A 257 -3.30 -1.54 12.44
N ASP A 258 -2.94 -0.61 13.32
CA ASP A 258 -1.56 -0.38 13.82
C ASP A 258 -0.89 -1.65 14.35
N ASN A 259 -1.66 -2.54 14.99
CA ASN A 259 -1.15 -3.81 15.49
C ASN A 259 -0.93 -4.84 14.38
N MET A 260 -1.84 -4.93 13.40
CA MET A 260 -1.74 -5.82 12.23
C MET A 260 -0.70 -5.36 11.19
N THR A 261 -0.43 -4.06 11.12
CA THR A 261 0.51 -3.44 10.16
C THR A 261 1.79 -2.96 10.85
N ARG A 262 2.22 -3.65 11.91
CA ARG A 262 3.36 -3.24 12.74
C ARG A 262 4.69 -3.28 11.99
N GLU A 263 4.89 -4.26 11.10
CA GLU A 263 6.07 -4.32 10.24
C GLU A 263 5.96 -3.37 9.05
N ASP A 264 4.77 -3.26 8.46
CA ASP A 264 4.48 -2.32 7.37
C ASP A 264 4.77 -0.88 7.78
N SER A 265 4.48 -0.50 9.04
CA SER A 265 4.88 0.79 9.60
C SER A 265 6.40 1.00 9.59
N ILE A 266 7.19 -0.02 9.92
CA ILE A 266 8.67 0.06 9.91
C ILE A 266 9.20 0.14 8.46
N ILE A 267 8.58 -0.60 7.55
CA ILE A 267 8.92 -0.63 6.12
C ILE A 267 8.56 0.68 5.42
N TYR A 268 7.38 1.25 5.72
CA TYR A 268 6.94 2.54 5.22
C TYR A 268 7.80 3.69 5.76
N GLU A 269 8.20 3.68 7.05
CA GLU A 269 9.12 4.66 7.61
C GLU A 269 10.52 4.60 6.96
N LEU A 270 11.06 3.40 6.72
CA LEU A 270 12.32 3.20 6.00
C LEU A 270 12.23 3.71 4.55
N ALA A 271 11.16 3.35 3.84
CA ALA A 271 10.89 3.79 2.49
C ALA A 271 10.71 5.32 2.41
N ARG A 272 9.99 5.94 3.35
CA ARG A 272 9.81 7.39 3.45
C ARG A 272 11.14 8.10 3.69
N LYS A 273 11.97 7.61 4.62
CA LYS A 273 13.31 8.16 4.86
C LYS A 273 14.19 8.09 3.60
N ARG A 274 14.15 6.97 2.87
CA ARG A 274 14.85 6.80 1.59
C ARG A 274 14.33 7.77 0.52
N PHE A 275 13.01 7.88 0.38
CA PHE A 275 12.34 8.74 -0.61
C PHE A 275 12.81 10.19 -0.48
N TRP A 276 12.81 10.74 0.73
CA TRP A 276 13.28 12.13 0.97
C TRP A 276 14.76 12.33 0.69
N ALA A 277 15.61 11.33 0.97
CA ALA A 277 17.02 11.37 0.58
C ALA A 277 17.21 11.31 -0.95
N ASP A 278 16.31 10.65 -1.69
CA ASP A 278 16.30 10.68 -3.17
C ASP A 278 15.70 11.99 -3.74
N VAL A 279 14.74 12.64 -3.05
CA VAL A 279 14.29 14.03 -3.34
C VAL A 279 15.45 15.01 -3.24
N GLU A 280 16.11 15.09 -2.08
CA GLU A 280 17.23 16.01 -1.85
C GLU A 280 18.37 15.79 -2.87
N ARG A 281 18.63 14.53 -3.23
CA ARG A 281 19.62 14.15 -4.24
C ARG A 281 19.25 14.68 -5.63
N VAL A 282 17.98 14.55 -6.04
CA VAL A 282 17.50 15.03 -7.34
C VAL A 282 17.51 16.56 -7.39
N GLU A 283 16.96 17.24 -6.39
CA GLU A 283 16.95 18.70 -6.30
C GLU A 283 18.36 19.30 -6.32
N LYS A 284 19.31 18.72 -5.57
CA LYS A 284 20.71 19.13 -5.56
C LYS A 284 21.41 18.93 -6.92
N ASN A 285 21.11 17.83 -7.62
CA ASN A 285 21.72 17.52 -8.92
C ASN A 285 21.20 18.41 -10.04
N PHE A 286 19.89 18.69 -10.06
CA PHE A 286 19.24 19.45 -11.15
C PHE A 286 19.01 20.93 -10.84
N ARG A 287 19.25 21.38 -9.59
CA ARG A 287 19.07 22.78 -9.13
C ARG A 287 17.64 23.30 -9.24
N VAL A 288 16.68 22.41 -9.06
CA VAL A 288 15.23 22.69 -9.07
C VAL A 288 14.62 22.27 -7.73
N ARG A 289 13.35 22.60 -7.51
CA ARG A 289 12.55 22.00 -6.43
C ARG A 289 11.54 21.06 -7.05
N VAL A 290 11.55 19.78 -6.66
CA VAL A 290 10.59 18.78 -7.15
C VAL A 290 9.40 18.58 -6.21
N VAL A 291 9.46 19.18 -5.01
CA VAL A 291 8.40 19.13 -4.00
C VAL A 291 8.01 20.55 -3.63
N CYS A 292 6.73 20.87 -3.86
CA CYS A 292 6.21 22.22 -3.81
C CYS A 292 5.90 22.64 -2.36
N ASN A 293 5.59 23.92 -2.15
CA ASN A 293 5.78 24.58 -0.84
C ASN A 293 5.11 23.89 0.36
N ASP A 294 3.91 23.35 0.18
CA ASP A 294 3.08 22.92 1.31
C ASP A 294 3.34 21.47 1.74
N GLU A 295 3.67 20.57 0.81
CA GLU A 295 4.06 19.19 1.11
C GLU A 295 5.23 19.13 2.12
N ARG A 296 6.20 20.04 1.99
CA ARG A 296 7.36 20.09 2.91
C ARG A 296 7.00 20.36 4.37
N ARG A 297 5.84 20.94 4.66
CA ARG A 297 5.40 21.20 6.06
C ARG A 297 5.13 19.89 6.79
N PHE A 298 4.53 18.91 6.12
CA PHE A 298 4.21 17.60 6.68
C PHE A 298 5.45 16.73 6.99
N LEU A 299 6.63 17.14 6.53
CA LEU A 299 7.90 16.41 6.72
C LEU A 299 8.66 16.85 7.97
N ARG A 300 8.47 18.11 8.39
CA ARG A 300 9.16 18.70 9.55
C ARG A 300 8.53 18.34 10.88
N THR A 301 7.28 17.87 10.87
CA THR A 301 6.62 17.27 12.02
C THR A 301 6.79 15.76 11.89
N PRO A 302 7.65 15.10 12.70
CA PRO A 302 7.61 13.66 12.82
C PRO A 302 6.17 13.30 13.23
N ARG A 303 5.48 12.50 12.42
CA ARG A 303 4.14 12.01 12.78
C ARG A 303 4.32 11.21 14.06
N ALA A 304 3.90 11.77 15.19
CA ALA A 304 4.19 11.19 16.50
C ALA A 304 3.62 9.77 16.53
N MET A 305 4.50 8.77 16.47
CA MET A 305 4.07 7.37 16.59
C MET A 305 3.38 7.26 17.93
N SER A 306 2.13 6.77 17.93
CA SER A 306 1.31 6.72 19.15
C SER A 306 2.13 6.10 20.28
N PRO A 307 2.17 6.67 21.50
CA PRO A 307 3.03 6.19 22.58
C PRO A 307 2.88 4.70 22.91
N THR A 308 1.75 4.09 22.53
CA THR A 308 1.54 2.64 22.54
C THR A 308 2.59 1.84 21.74
N HIS A 309 3.03 2.30 20.57
CA HIS A 309 4.04 1.61 19.75
C HIS A 309 5.42 1.56 20.42
N ALA A 310 5.90 2.69 20.95
CA ALA A 310 7.19 2.74 21.65
C ALA A 310 7.17 1.82 22.88
N ARG A 311 6.05 1.80 23.62
CA ARG A 311 5.87 0.93 24.79
C ARG A 311 5.72 -0.56 24.43
N ALA A 312 5.21 -0.87 23.25
CA ALA A 312 5.10 -2.24 22.74
C ALA A 312 6.46 -2.81 22.30
N GLN A 313 7.32 -2.01 21.66
CA GLN A 313 8.68 -2.43 21.29
C GLN A 313 9.61 -2.59 22.51
N ALA A 314 9.38 -1.81 23.57
CA ALA A 314 10.14 -1.89 24.83
C ALA A 314 9.82 -3.12 25.70
N ARG A 315 8.85 -3.97 25.34
CA ARG A 315 8.61 -5.25 26.01
C ARG A 315 9.33 -6.37 25.26
N PRO A 316 10.42 -6.96 25.80
CA PRO A 316 10.97 -8.19 25.24
C PRO A 316 9.89 -9.28 25.31
N SER A 317 9.77 -10.07 24.24
CA SER A 317 8.79 -11.15 24.19
C SER A 317 9.14 -12.21 25.22
N ARG A 318 8.42 -12.20 26.35
CA ARG A 318 8.46 -13.29 27.34
C ARG A 318 7.77 -14.52 26.74
N VAL A 319 8.51 -15.25 25.92
CA VAL A 319 8.23 -16.67 25.70
C VAL A 319 8.13 -17.30 27.09
N PRO A 320 6.99 -17.92 27.48
CA PRO A 320 6.88 -18.54 28.78
C PRO A 320 7.94 -19.64 28.86
N ALA A 321 8.79 -19.58 29.89
CA ALA A 321 9.76 -20.63 30.13
C ALA A 321 9.03 -21.97 30.22
N ARG A 322 9.50 -22.99 29.49
CA ARG A 322 8.88 -24.32 29.54
C ARG A 322 8.81 -24.77 31.00
N LEU A 323 7.61 -25.09 31.47
CA LEU A 323 7.43 -25.75 32.76
C LEU A 323 8.33 -27.00 32.79
N PRO A 324 9.05 -27.25 33.90
CA PRO A 324 9.93 -28.40 33.99
C PRO A 324 9.11 -29.68 33.80
N THR A 325 9.53 -30.51 32.86
CA THR A 325 8.87 -31.79 32.57
C THR A 325 8.94 -32.68 33.79
N ARG A 326 7.76 -32.98 34.37
CA ARG A 326 7.60 -33.86 35.53
C ARG A 326 8.32 -35.20 35.27
N PRO A 327 9.16 -35.70 36.19
CA PRO A 327 9.91 -36.93 35.97
C PRO A 327 8.96 -38.11 35.77
N ARG A 328 9.32 -39.01 34.86
CA ARG A 328 8.60 -40.25 34.56
C ARG A 328 8.81 -41.23 35.71
N ALA A 329 7.74 -41.77 36.28
CA ALA A 329 7.83 -42.91 37.19
C ALA A 329 8.14 -44.19 36.38
N PRO A 330 8.85 -45.18 36.95
CA PRO A 330 9.13 -46.46 36.29
C PRO A 330 7.89 -47.37 36.26
N ASP A 331 7.95 -48.37 35.40
CA ASP A 331 6.83 -49.25 35.03
C ASP A 331 6.41 -50.24 36.14
N ALA A 332 5.12 -50.59 36.17
CA ALA A 332 4.58 -51.64 37.04
C ALA A 332 3.52 -52.49 36.31
N VAL A 333 3.89 -53.76 36.11
CA VAL A 333 3.13 -55.01 35.90
C VAL A 333 1.65 -54.97 35.48
N ALA A 334 1.34 -55.81 34.48
CA ALA A 334 0.06 -56.00 33.80
C ALA A 334 -1.01 -56.87 34.53
N VAL A 335 -2.13 -57.07 33.81
CA VAL A 335 -3.20 -58.10 33.98
C VAL A 335 -4.33 -57.81 34.99
N SER A 336 -5.49 -57.37 34.48
CA SER A 336 -6.65 -58.26 34.28
C SER A 336 -7.68 -57.61 33.33
N ALA A 337 -8.60 -58.40 32.79
CA ALA A 337 -9.81 -57.93 32.10
C ALA A 337 -11.04 -58.03 33.00
N ASP A 338 -12.11 -57.31 32.65
CA ASP A 338 -13.52 -57.65 32.93
C ASP A 338 -14.45 -56.85 32.00
N ASP A 339 -15.61 -57.42 31.67
CA ASP A 339 -16.56 -56.89 30.67
C ASP A 339 -17.68 -56.03 31.26
N ALA A 340 -18.02 -54.92 30.59
CA ALA A 340 -19.34 -54.27 30.70
C ALA A 340 -19.66 -53.36 29.49
N PRO A 341 -20.81 -53.52 28.81
CA PRO A 341 -21.16 -52.68 27.65
C PRO A 341 -21.79 -51.33 28.05
N LEU A 342 -21.29 -50.24 27.48
CA LEU A 342 -21.94 -48.92 27.59
C LEU A 342 -23.14 -48.82 26.64
N ALA A 343 -24.30 -48.46 27.18
CA ALA A 343 -25.51 -48.23 26.41
C ALA A 343 -25.39 -46.98 25.52
N ARG A 344 -25.95 -47.05 24.31
CA ARG A 344 -26.13 -45.87 23.44
C ARG A 344 -27.36 -45.06 23.90
N PRO A 345 -27.33 -43.72 23.89
CA PRO A 345 -28.56 -42.93 23.91
C PRO A 345 -29.33 -43.12 22.58
N PRO A 346 -30.68 -43.05 22.59
CA PRO A 346 -31.47 -43.07 21.37
C PRO A 346 -31.28 -41.77 20.56
N ALA A 347 -31.55 -41.84 19.25
CA ALA A 347 -31.75 -40.66 18.43
C ALA A 347 -33.14 -40.06 18.72
N PRO A 348 -33.34 -38.74 18.56
CA PRO A 348 -34.67 -38.17 18.50
C PRO A 348 -35.33 -38.52 17.17
N ASP A 349 -36.58 -39.01 17.23
CA ASP A 349 -37.37 -39.32 16.04
C ASP A 349 -37.78 -38.05 15.27
N ALA A 350 -38.09 -38.24 13.99
CA ALA A 350 -38.77 -37.26 13.15
C ALA A 350 -40.29 -37.49 13.19
N ASP A 351 -41.01 -36.67 12.43
CA ASP A 351 -42.46 -36.74 12.19
C ASP A 351 -43.35 -36.43 13.42
N ASP A 352 -43.81 -35.18 13.50
CA ASP A 352 -45.24 -34.96 13.36
C ASP A 352 -45.53 -33.60 12.69
N ALA A 353 -46.70 -33.47 12.04
CA ALA A 353 -47.01 -32.34 11.15
C ALA A 353 -48.43 -31.78 11.33
N ALA A 354 -48.61 -30.51 10.92
CA ALA A 354 -49.84 -29.71 11.07
C ALA A 354 -50.18 -29.38 12.55
N GLU A 355 -51.09 -28.45 12.87
CA GLU A 355 -51.99 -27.64 12.04
C GLU A 355 -52.21 -26.24 12.68
N SER A 356 -52.77 -25.29 11.93
CA SER A 356 -53.32 -23.99 12.41
C SER A 356 -52.29 -22.97 12.96
N SER A 357 -52.26 -21.72 12.51
CA SER A 357 -53.42 -20.85 12.33
C SER A 357 -53.19 -19.67 11.39
N THR A 358 -54.25 -19.25 10.71
CA THR A 358 -54.26 -18.15 9.74
C THR A 358 -54.31 -16.78 10.45
N LYS A 359 -53.48 -15.82 10.05
CA LYS A 359 -53.77 -14.39 10.27
C LYS A 359 -53.20 -13.48 9.18
N LEU A 360 -54.07 -13.17 8.22
CA LEU A 360 -53.86 -12.12 7.23
C LEU A 360 -53.84 -10.74 7.90
N TYR A 361 -52.94 -9.86 7.44
CA TYR A 361 -53.14 -8.41 7.55
C TYR A 361 -52.85 -7.76 6.19
N SER A 362 -53.93 -7.37 5.51
CA SER A 362 -53.88 -6.59 4.27
C SER A 362 -54.97 -5.52 4.33
N VAL A 363 -54.58 -4.33 4.80
CA VAL A 363 -55.32 -3.07 4.73
C VAL A 363 -54.27 -1.95 4.68
N GLY A 364 -54.33 -0.96 3.82
CA GLY A 364 -55.24 -0.75 2.69
C GLY A 364 -54.90 0.58 2.02
N SER A 365 -54.99 0.66 0.70
CA SER A 365 -54.68 1.89 -0.04
C SER A 365 -55.79 2.92 0.07
N GLN A 366 -55.45 4.19 0.35
CA GLN A 366 -56.35 5.32 0.11
C GLN A 366 -55.65 6.44 -0.66
N VAL A 367 -56.25 6.80 -1.79
CA VAL A 367 -55.86 7.93 -2.63
C VAL A 367 -56.58 9.18 -2.13
N ARG A 368 -55.85 10.27 -1.86
CA ARG A 368 -56.37 11.64 -1.95
C ARG A 368 -55.35 12.57 -2.60
N ALA A 369 -55.67 13.03 -3.80
CA ALA A 369 -54.88 14.06 -4.47
C ALA A 369 -55.14 15.45 -3.86
N ARG A 370 -54.07 16.25 -3.70
CA ARG A 370 -54.15 17.71 -3.65
C ARG A 370 -52.96 18.29 -4.41
N ALA A 371 -53.23 18.85 -5.60
CA ALA A 371 -52.25 19.61 -6.34
C ALA A 371 -52.03 21.00 -5.70
N ARG A 372 -50.80 21.51 -5.75
CA ARG A 372 -50.48 22.95 -5.68
C ARG A 372 -49.15 23.24 -6.38
N ALA A 373 -48.98 24.48 -6.81
CA ALA A 373 -48.10 24.89 -7.91
C ALA A 373 -46.59 24.78 -7.66
N ARG A 374 -45.83 24.70 -8.76
CA ARG A 374 -44.41 25.12 -8.87
C ARG A 374 -44.31 26.66 -8.75
N PRO A 375 -43.13 27.21 -8.40
CA PRO A 375 -42.10 27.52 -9.41
C PRO A 375 -40.81 26.69 -9.17
N ALA A 376 -40.09 26.19 -10.18
CA ALA A 376 -39.57 26.84 -11.40
C ALA A 376 -38.33 27.73 -11.11
N ALA A 377 -37.18 27.06 -10.90
CA ALA A 377 -35.84 27.63 -11.07
C ALA A 377 -35.15 26.91 -12.24
N ALA A 378 -34.38 27.62 -13.06
CA ALA A 378 -33.89 27.12 -14.34
C ALA A 378 -32.59 26.33 -14.22
N ALA A 379 -32.53 25.16 -14.86
CA ALA A 379 -31.30 24.41 -15.12
C ALA A 379 -30.94 24.57 -16.61
N THR A 380 -30.05 25.49 -16.92
CA THR A 380 -29.67 25.82 -18.31
C THR A 380 -28.72 24.76 -18.88
N TYR A 381 -29.21 23.90 -19.77
CA TYR A 381 -28.39 22.96 -20.51
C TYR A 381 -27.45 23.69 -21.48
N PHE A 382 -26.13 23.60 -21.25
CA PHE A 382 -25.13 24.13 -22.17
C PHE A 382 -24.77 23.10 -23.24
N LEU A 383 -25.49 23.11 -24.36
CA LEU A 383 -25.12 22.36 -25.57
C LEU A 383 -24.05 23.15 -26.35
N GLN A 384 -22.77 22.85 -26.12
CA GLN A 384 -21.70 23.38 -26.97
C GLN A 384 -21.72 22.71 -28.36
N ARG A 385 -21.51 23.53 -29.39
CA ARG A 385 -21.58 23.12 -30.80
C ARG A 385 -20.26 22.51 -31.25
N ILE A 386 -20.34 21.46 -32.07
CA ILE A 386 -19.21 20.97 -32.87
C ILE A 386 -19.11 21.84 -34.14
N PRO A 387 -18.02 22.59 -34.37
CA PRO A 387 -17.73 23.16 -35.69
C PRO A 387 -17.09 22.09 -36.59
N ALA A 388 -17.65 21.88 -37.78
CA ALA A 388 -17.14 20.91 -38.73
C ALA A 388 -16.38 21.57 -39.90
N ARG A 389 -15.32 20.90 -40.36
CA ARG A 389 -14.54 21.13 -41.60
C ARG A 389 -13.75 22.45 -41.72
N ALA A 390 -12.43 22.27 -41.84
CA ALA A 390 -11.67 22.73 -43.02
C ALA A 390 -11.03 21.51 -43.70
N ARG A 391 -10.52 21.65 -44.94
CA ARG A 391 -9.97 20.54 -45.77
C ARG A 391 -8.79 21.03 -46.65
N MET A 392 -7.97 20.07 -47.10
CA MET A 392 -6.98 20.11 -48.21
C MET A 392 -5.57 20.64 -47.93
N GLY A 393 -4.64 20.21 -48.81
CA GLY A 393 -3.20 20.01 -48.57
C GLY A 393 -2.94 18.59 -48.03
N GLN A 394 -2.25 17.62 -48.67
CA GLN A 394 -1.28 17.63 -49.80
C GLN A 394 -0.08 18.56 -49.56
N SER A 395 1.18 18.12 -49.63
CA SER A 395 1.80 16.79 -49.85
C SER A 395 3.25 16.81 -49.29
N GLU A 396 4.07 15.76 -49.19
CA GLU A 396 3.99 14.36 -49.66
C GLU A 396 3.99 13.38 -48.44
N GLY A 397 4.63 12.21 -48.29
CA GLY A 397 5.46 11.34 -49.15
C GLY A 397 6.88 11.07 -48.62
N LEU A 398 7.15 9.87 -48.07
CA LEU A 398 8.50 9.30 -47.89
C LEU A 398 8.45 7.78 -47.56
N SER A 399 9.16 7.01 -48.39
CA SER A 399 9.62 5.62 -48.28
C SER A 399 9.16 4.73 -47.11
N PHE A 400 8.36 3.72 -47.42
CA PHE A 400 8.26 2.48 -46.64
C PHE A 400 9.50 1.62 -46.95
N LEU A 401 10.23 1.14 -45.94
CA LEU A 401 11.30 0.15 -46.13
C LEU A 401 10.78 -1.23 -45.74
N GLU A 402 10.70 -2.11 -46.73
CA GLU A 402 10.64 -3.55 -46.50
C GLU A 402 11.95 -4.02 -45.85
N LEU A 403 11.88 -5.01 -44.96
CA LEU A 403 13.03 -5.74 -44.43
C LEU A 403 12.69 -7.23 -44.36
N ASP A 404 13.63 -8.05 -44.81
CA ASP A 404 13.35 -9.42 -45.25
C ASP A 404 12.89 -10.39 -44.16
N SER A 405 12.05 -11.33 -44.59
CA SER A 405 11.66 -12.52 -43.84
C SER A 405 12.80 -13.56 -43.80
N GLY A 406 13.87 -13.26 -43.05
CA GLY A 406 14.95 -14.20 -42.76
C GLY A 406 14.56 -15.24 -41.71
N GLY A 407 14.05 -16.41 -42.15
CA GLY A 407 13.67 -17.51 -41.26
C GLY A 407 14.87 -18.32 -40.73
N SER A 408 14.76 -18.86 -39.52
CA SER A 408 15.69 -19.89 -39.03
C SER A 408 15.06 -20.85 -38.01
N SER A 409 15.29 -22.15 -38.24
CA SER A 409 15.17 -23.31 -37.34
C SER A 409 14.26 -23.19 -36.09
N ALA A 410 13.10 -23.84 -36.14
CA ALA A 410 12.43 -24.29 -34.92
C ALA A 410 13.23 -25.44 -34.27
N SER A 411 13.47 -25.35 -32.96
CA SER A 411 14.03 -26.47 -32.17
C SER A 411 13.01 -26.91 -31.12
N LEU A 412 12.53 -28.15 -31.23
CA LEU A 412 11.54 -28.73 -30.33
C LEU A 412 12.21 -29.28 -29.06
N ALA A 413 12.37 -28.41 -28.06
CA ALA A 413 12.70 -28.84 -26.70
C ALA A 413 11.44 -29.30 -25.96
N ALA A 414 11.26 -30.62 -25.83
CA ALA A 414 10.20 -31.18 -24.99
C ALA A 414 10.60 -31.10 -23.50
N GLU A 415 10.09 -30.10 -22.77
CA GLU A 415 10.36 -29.99 -21.33
C GLU A 415 9.60 -31.03 -20.50
N SER A 416 10.33 -31.68 -19.59
CA SER A 416 9.78 -32.67 -18.66
C SER A 416 8.81 -32.02 -17.67
N ASN A 417 7.58 -32.53 -17.60
CA ASN A 417 6.49 -31.98 -16.79
C ASN A 417 6.63 -32.37 -15.30
N ASN A 418 7.69 -31.87 -14.66
CA ASN A 418 8.12 -32.36 -13.35
C ASN A 418 7.58 -31.51 -12.19
N GLY A 419 6.73 -32.10 -11.33
CA GLY A 419 6.56 -31.66 -9.94
C GLY A 419 5.87 -30.32 -9.65
N ARG A 420 4.86 -29.88 -10.42
CA ARG A 420 4.00 -28.77 -9.95
C ARG A 420 3.16 -29.19 -8.75
N GLY A 421 3.59 -28.81 -7.54
CA GLY A 421 2.79 -28.95 -6.33
C GLY A 421 1.43 -28.25 -6.47
N ALA A 422 0.35 -29.01 -6.34
CA ALA A 422 -1.02 -28.52 -6.56
C ALA A 422 -1.49 -27.68 -5.37
N GLY A 423 -1.16 -26.39 -5.36
CA GLY A 423 -1.76 -25.42 -4.45
C GLY A 423 -3.28 -25.40 -4.63
N SER A 424 -4.01 -25.74 -3.56
CA SER A 424 -5.47 -25.80 -3.56
C SER A 424 -6.07 -24.41 -3.76
N LYS A 425 -6.74 -24.19 -4.90
CA LYS A 425 -7.57 -22.99 -5.10
C LYS A 425 -8.74 -23.04 -4.13
N LEU A 426 -8.94 -21.98 -3.35
CA LEU A 426 -10.12 -21.84 -2.49
C LEU A 426 -11.39 -21.77 -3.34
N PRO A 427 -12.36 -22.69 -3.21
CA PRO A 427 -13.56 -22.69 -4.04
C PRO A 427 -14.38 -21.41 -3.88
N GLY A 428 -14.76 -20.78 -4.99
CA GLY A 428 -15.65 -19.61 -5.02
C GLY A 428 -15.01 -18.25 -4.69
N CYS A 429 -13.71 -18.21 -4.38
CA CYS A 429 -12.94 -16.96 -4.33
C CYS A 429 -12.37 -16.61 -5.72
N PRO A 430 -11.88 -15.36 -5.95
CA PRO A 430 -11.01 -15.07 -7.07
C PRO A 430 -9.82 -16.03 -7.13
N ASN A 431 -9.24 -16.17 -8.33
CA ASN A 431 -7.90 -16.74 -8.47
C ASN A 431 -6.87 -15.72 -7.96
N GLU A 432 -6.79 -15.51 -6.64
CA GLU A 432 -5.62 -14.89 -6.06
C GLU A 432 -4.38 -15.71 -6.47
N GLY A 433 -3.38 -15.05 -7.07
CA GLY A 433 -2.06 -15.65 -7.37
C GLY A 433 -1.24 -15.99 -6.11
N TYR A 434 -1.90 -15.98 -4.96
CA TYR A 434 -1.42 -16.32 -3.64
C TYR A 434 -1.36 -17.85 -3.58
N LEU A 435 -0.31 -18.39 -4.19
CA LEU A 435 0.18 -19.70 -3.77
C LEU A 435 0.39 -19.64 -2.25
N LEU A 436 -0.49 -20.30 -1.51
CA LEU A 436 -0.27 -20.67 -0.13
C LEU A 436 1.01 -21.50 -0.11
N HIS A 437 2.14 -20.84 0.13
CA HIS A 437 3.44 -21.46 0.29
C HIS A 437 3.46 -22.15 1.65
N GLY A 438 2.71 -23.24 1.76
CA GLY A 438 2.74 -24.12 2.91
C GLY A 438 4.18 -24.48 3.19
N THR A 439 4.69 -24.07 4.35
CA THR A 439 6.08 -24.32 4.76
C THR A 439 6.23 -25.79 5.12
N GLY A 440 6.33 -26.62 4.08
CA GLY A 440 6.58 -28.06 4.14
C GLY A 440 7.95 -28.34 4.71
N ALA A 441 8.06 -28.21 6.03
CA ALA A 441 9.21 -28.64 6.82
C ALA A 441 9.22 -30.18 6.89
N GLY A 442 9.52 -30.81 5.75
CA GLY A 442 9.86 -32.22 5.68
C GLY A 442 11.04 -32.52 6.61
N ARG A 443 10.93 -33.64 7.32
CA ARG A 443 12.03 -34.29 8.02
C ARG A 443 12.58 -35.43 7.17
#